data_AF-A0AAW0N2B7-F1
#
_entry.id   AF-A0AAW0N2B7-F1
#
_cell.length_a   1.000
_cell.length_b   1.000
_cell.length_c   1.000
_cell.angle_alpha   90.00
_cell.angle_beta   90.00
_cell.angle_gamma   90.00
#
_symmetry.space_group_name_H-M   'P 1'
#
loop_
_entity.id
_entity.type
_entity.pdbx_description
1 polymer ?
#
loop_
_entity_poly.entity_id
_entity_poly.type
_entity_poly.pdbx_seq_one_letter_code
_entity_poly.pdbx_strand_id
1 'polypeptide(L)'
;MLKAGCGVKTGLNGEACVGVNHSEWSRLALFDFLLQVNDRLDRHCCGFKPEPSDLCVENRLQSKCGNTKDLQLVHILVRKADPSRLVFIDNAGRPLQPVDNLNYKLLQGIDQFPERAVSVLQSGCLESLLLRSLYTDREFWDSHGGAGGLRTLIRAVKQRGQILLQHIRDKQLALYTDL
;
A
#
# COMPACT_ATOMS: atom_id res chain seq x y z
N MET A 1 -15.33 -16.81 7.89
CA MET A 1 -14.55 -17.98 8.37
C MET A 1 -13.08 -17.60 8.56
N LEU A 2 -12.77 -16.82 9.61
CA LEU A 2 -11.41 -16.60 10.14
C LEU A 2 -11.54 -16.30 11.65
N LYS A 3 -12.24 -17.21 12.36
CA LYS A 3 -12.34 -17.23 13.84
C LYS A 3 -11.80 -18.57 14.35
N ALA A 4 -10.72 -19.07 13.77
CA ALA A 4 -9.88 -20.02 14.48
C ALA A 4 -9.03 -19.18 15.44
N GLY A 5 -9.26 -19.35 16.74
CA GLY A 5 -8.55 -18.62 17.79
C GLY A 5 -7.08 -18.97 17.78
N CYS A 6 -6.30 -18.18 17.07
CA CYS A 6 -4.85 -18.28 17.09
C CYS A 6 -4.32 -17.97 18.48
N GLY A 7 -3.58 -18.92 19.08
CA GLY A 7 -2.96 -18.76 20.40
C GLY A 7 -3.67 -19.44 21.57
N VAL A 8 -4.78 -20.16 21.36
CA VAL A 8 -5.32 -21.05 22.40
C VAL A 8 -4.42 -22.30 22.44
N LYS A 9 -3.51 -22.36 23.41
CA LYS A 9 -2.67 -23.54 23.68
C LYS A 9 -3.52 -24.69 24.22
N THR A 10 -4.25 -25.38 23.36
CA THR A 10 -4.83 -26.69 23.67
C THR A 10 -3.94 -27.77 23.05
N GLY A 11 -3.09 -28.36 23.88
CA GLY A 11 -2.45 -29.68 23.67
C GLY A 11 -1.61 -29.88 22.41
N LEU A 12 -0.28 -29.89 22.57
CA LEU A 12 0.80 -30.55 21.80
C LEU A 12 0.75 -30.75 20.25
N ASN A 13 -0.25 -30.29 19.51
CA ASN A 13 -0.30 -30.28 18.04
C ASN A 13 -1.22 -29.13 17.57
N GLY A 14 -0.94 -27.91 18.01
CA GLY A 14 -1.57 -26.73 17.41
C GLY A 14 -0.91 -26.46 16.06
N GLU A 15 -1.68 -26.49 14.97
CA GLU A 15 -1.20 -25.99 13.68
C GLU A 15 -0.62 -24.59 13.87
N ALA A 16 0.56 -24.35 13.31
CA ALA A 16 1.19 -23.03 13.37
C ALA A 16 0.19 -22.01 12.82
N CYS A 17 -0.06 -20.95 13.57
CA CYS A 17 -0.87 -19.85 13.10
C CYS A 17 -0.29 -19.33 11.79
N VAL A 18 -0.97 -19.61 10.68
CA VAL A 18 -0.59 -19.08 9.38
C VAL A 18 -1.03 -17.63 9.33
N GLY A 19 -0.26 -16.78 10.01
CA GLY A 19 -0.36 -15.34 9.88
C GLY A 19 0.09 -14.92 8.48
N VAL A 20 -0.36 -13.74 8.08
CA VAL A 20 0.19 -13.08 6.88
C VAL A 20 1.68 -12.87 7.09
N ASN A 21 2.49 -13.28 6.12
CA ASN A 21 3.94 -13.07 6.17
C ASN A 21 4.25 -11.59 6.33
N HIS A 22 5.19 -11.25 7.21
CA HIS A 22 5.59 -9.86 7.46
C HIS A 22 5.97 -9.11 6.17
N SER A 23 6.66 -9.80 5.25
CA SER A 23 7.03 -9.26 3.94
C SER A 23 5.84 -8.83 3.07
N GLU A 24 4.65 -9.41 3.26
CA GLU A 24 3.44 -9.02 2.52
C GLU A 24 2.93 -7.66 2.98
N TRP A 25 3.06 -7.32 4.26
CA TRP A 25 2.73 -5.98 4.75
C TRP A 25 3.68 -4.92 4.19
N SER A 26 4.97 -5.23 4.03
CA SER A 26 5.93 -4.37 3.34
C SER A 26 5.56 -4.13 1.87
N ARG A 27 5.17 -5.19 1.14
CA ARG A 27 4.72 -5.08 -0.26
C ARG A 27 3.47 -4.22 -0.37
N LEU A 28 2.52 -4.44 0.54
CA LEU A 28 1.28 -3.69 0.62
C LEU A 28 1.54 -2.21 0.89
N ALA A 29 2.34 -1.89 1.92
CA ALA A 29 2.65 -0.52 2.29
C ALA A 29 3.39 0.24 1.16
N LEU A 30 4.32 -0.42 0.46
CA LEU A 30 4.98 0.15 -0.72
C LEU A 30 3.94 0.51 -1.78
N PHE A 31 3.05 -0.44 -2.12
CA PHE A 31 2.02 -0.25 -3.15
C PHE A 31 1.02 0.86 -2.76
N ASP A 32 0.46 0.77 -1.56
CA ASP A 32 -0.52 1.71 -1.03
C ASP A 32 0.10 3.11 -0.88
N PHE A 33 1.38 3.25 -0.52
CA PHE A 33 2.05 4.55 -0.48
C PHE A 33 2.28 5.15 -1.87
N LEU A 34 2.70 4.36 -2.87
CA LEU A 34 2.90 4.89 -4.23
C LEU A 34 1.59 5.40 -4.84
N LEU A 35 0.50 4.68 -4.63
CA LEU A 35 -0.82 5.02 -5.16
C LEU A 35 -1.67 5.88 -4.22
N GLN A 36 -1.24 6.05 -2.97
CA GLN A 36 -2.01 6.69 -1.89
C GLN A 36 -3.38 6.03 -1.67
N VAL A 37 -3.39 4.69 -1.61
CA VAL A 37 -4.56 3.89 -1.20
C VAL A 37 -4.60 3.90 0.32
N ASN A 38 -5.47 4.72 0.91
CA ASN A 38 -5.45 4.93 2.36
C ASN A 38 -6.42 4.05 3.15
N ASP A 39 -7.58 3.70 2.59
CA ASP A 39 -8.69 3.10 3.37
C ASP A 39 -8.27 1.79 4.07
N ARG A 40 -7.36 1.03 3.46
CA ARG A 40 -6.89 -0.27 3.95
C ARG A 40 -6.19 -0.21 5.31
N LEU A 41 -5.29 0.77 5.48
CA LEU A 41 -4.41 0.91 6.67
C LEU A 41 -4.71 2.19 7.47
N ASP A 42 -5.42 3.14 6.89
CA ASP A 42 -5.77 4.44 7.47
C ASP A 42 -7.19 4.87 7.05
N ARG A 43 -8.16 4.01 7.37
CA ARG A 43 -9.61 4.22 7.16
C ARG A 43 -10.14 5.55 7.71
N HIS A 44 -9.49 6.09 8.73
CA HIS A 44 -9.93 7.29 9.43
C HIS A 44 -9.25 8.58 8.89
N CYS A 45 -8.41 8.47 7.84
CA CYS A 45 -7.65 9.57 7.24
C CYS A 45 -6.80 10.35 8.24
N CYS A 46 -6.05 9.64 9.07
CA CYS A 46 -5.25 10.23 10.13
C CYS A 46 -3.86 10.65 9.68
N GLY A 47 -3.36 10.12 8.56
CA GLY A 47 -2.00 10.36 8.09
C GLY A 47 -1.85 11.47 7.05
N PHE A 48 -2.95 12.13 6.67
CA PHE A 48 -2.97 13.25 5.72
C PHE A 48 -4.12 14.20 6.07
N LYS A 49 -4.16 15.37 5.42
CA LYS A 49 -5.29 16.30 5.48
C LYS A 49 -6.33 15.88 4.41
N PRO A 50 -7.49 15.34 4.79
CA PRO A 50 -8.50 14.93 3.83
C PRO A 50 -9.32 16.11 3.32
N GLU A 51 -9.94 15.88 2.17
CA GLU A 51 -10.94 16.75 1.57
C GLU A 51 -12.33 16.47 2.15
N PRO A 52 -13.27 17.43 2.12
CA PRO A 52 -14.63 17.22 2.61
C PRO A 52 -15.35 16.02 1.98
N SER A 53 -15.01 15.66 0.74
CA SER A 53 -15.58 14.54 -0.01
C SER A 53 -14.93 13.18 0.30
N ASP A 54 -13.88 13.14 1.13
CA ASP A 54 -13.30 11.86 1.52
C ASP A 54 -14.25 11.11 2.45
N LEU A 55 -14.45 9.81 2.19
CA LEU A 55 -15.41 8.97 2.91
C LEU A 55 -15.21 8.97 4.43
N CYS A 56 -13.97 9.11 4.91
CA CYS A 56 -13.67 9.22 6.33
C CYS A 56 -14.23 10.50 6.98
N VAL A 57 -14.31 11.60 6.22
CA VAL A 57 -14.86 12.89 6.66
C VAL A 57 -16.38 12.81 6.62
N GLU A 58 -16.96 12.37 5.49
CA GLU A 58 -18.41 12.20 5.34
C GLU A 58 -19.00 11.30 6.43
N ASN A 59 -18.31 10.20 6.75
CA ASN A 59 -18.72 9.26 7.79
C ASN A 59 -18.27 9.64 9.20
N ARG A 60 -17.67 10.83 9.41
CA ARG A 60 -17.21 11.36 10.70
C ARG A 60 -16.24 10.44 11.46
N LEU A 61 -15.44 9.69 10.72
CA LEU A 61 -14.51 8.69 11.25
C LEU A 61 -13.26 9.34 11.86
N GLN A 62 -12.89 10.55 11.45
CA GLN A 62 -11.66 11.24 11.90
C GLN A 62 -11.52 11.39 13.42
N SER A 63 -12.64 11.43 14.15
CA SER A 63 -12.65 11.50 15.62
C SER A 63 -11.87 10.36 16.30
N LYS A 64 -11.61 9.26 15.60
CA LYS A 64 -10.92 8.07 16.11
C LYS A 64 -9.40 8.08 15.90
N CYS A 65 -8.83 9.11 15.30
CA CYS A 65 -7.39 9.15 14.98
C CYS A 65 -6.45 9.06 16.19
N GLY A 66 -6.92 9.41 17.40
CA GLY A 66 -6.10 9.39 18.62
C GLY A 66 -5.97 8.02 19.30
N ASN A 67 -6.68 6.99 18.83
CA ASN A 67 -6.74 5.70 19.53
C ASN A 67 -6.38 4.54 18.59
N THR A 68 -5.23 3.91 18.85
CA THR A 68 -4.76 2.75 18.07
C THR A 68 -5.66 1.53 18.21
N LYS A 69 -6.47 1.44 19.27
CA LYS A 69 -7.47 0.37 19.45
C LYS A 69 -8.64 0.49 18.47
N ASP A 70 -8.85 1.68 17.90
CA ASP A 70 -9.88 1.94 16.91
C ASP A 70 -9.34 1.73 15.47
N LEU A 71 -8.10 1.28 15.31
CA LEU A 71 -7.56 0.91 14.01
C LEU A 71 -8.37 -0.24 13.42
N GLN A 72 -9.01 0.02 12.29
CA GLN A 72 -9.79 -0.96 11.55
C GLN A 72 -9.13 -1.20 10.21
N LEU A 73 -8.54 -2.38 10.06
CA LEU A 73 -8.04 -2.84 8.77
C LEU A 73 -9.22 -3.35 7.94
N VAL A 74 -9.31 -2.91 6.70
CA VAL A 74 -10.35 -3.31 5.74
C VAL A 74 -9.69 -3.80 4.46
N HIS A 75 -10.45 -4.54 3.64
CA HIS A 75 -9.95 -5.05 2.36
C HIS A 75 -8.66 -5.89 2.49
N ILE A 76 -8.46 -6.54 3.64
CA ILE A 76 -7.38 -7.51 3.88
C ILE A 76 -7.88 -8.90 3.53
N LEU A 77 -7.51 -9.37 2.34
CA LEU A 77 -7.81 -10.72 1.87
C LEU A 77 -6.53 -11.52 1.68
N VAL A 78 -6.63 -12.84 1.91
CA VAL A 78 -5.54 -13.79 1.70
C VAL A 78 -5.93 -14.86 0.69
N ARG A 79 -4.94 -15.47 0.04
CA ARG A 79 -5.19 -16.57 -0.90
C ARG A 79 -5.64 -17.82 -0.15
N LYS A 80 -6.70 -18.49 -0.60
CA LYS A 80 -7.18 -19.73 0.02
C LYS A 80 -6.12 -20.84 0.04
N ALA A 81 -5.35 -20.97 -1.05
CA ALA A 81 -4.30 -21.99 -1.18
C ALA A 81 -3.02 -21.64 -0.38
N ASP A 82 -2.84 -20.38 -0.01
CA ASP A 82 -1.68 -19.89 0.73
C ASP A 82 -2.09 -18.67 1.57
N PRO A 83 -2.64 -18.88 2.78
CA PRO A 83 -3.15 -17.80 3.62
C PRO A 83 -2.05 -16.90 4.19
N SER A 84 -0.77 -17.22 3.94
CA SER A 84 0.36 -16.36 4.29
C SER A 84 0.54 -15.18 3.34
N ARG A 85 -0.21 -15.14 2.22
CA ARG A 85 -0.07 -14.17 1.13
C ARG A 85 -1.29 -13.29 0.96
N LEU A 86 -1.07 -11.99 0.86
CA LEU A 86 -2.12 -11.00 0.68
C LEU A 86 -2.59 -10.94 -0.78
N VAL A 87 -3.83 -10.50 -0.95
CA VAL A 87 -4.41 -10.14 -2.25
C VAL A 87 -4.79 -8.66 -2.19
N PHE A 88 -4.27 -7.88 -3.14
CA PHE A 88 -4.50 -6.44 -3.18
C PHE A 88 -5.77 -6.15 -3.99
N ILE A 89 -6.88 -5.96 -3.29
CA ILE A 89 -8.17 -5.55 -3.85
C ILE A 89 -8.50 -4.11 -3.47
N ASP A 90 -9.48 -3.52 -4.17
CA ASP A 90 -9.98 -2.16 -3.92
C ASP A 90 -8.86 -1.11 -3.91
N ASN A 91 -8.03 -1.16 -4.97
CA ASN A 91 -6.81 -0.37 -5.12
C ASN A 91 -7.07 1.05 -5.65
N ALA A 92 -8.29 1.58 -5.49
CA ALA A 92 -8.62 2.94 -5.90
C ALA A 92 -7.79 3.93 -5.06
N GLY A 93 -6.72 4.46 -5.64
CA GLY A 93 -5.79 5.37 -4.99
C GLY A 93 -6.13 6.85 -5.18
N ARG A 94 -5.26 7.72 -4.69
CA ARG A 94 -5.32 9.18 -4.85
C ARG A 94 -4.18 9.65 -5.76
N PRO A 95 -4.32 9.49 -7.08
CA PRO A 95 -3.22 9.77 -8.01
C PRO A 95 -2.75 11.23 -7.99
N LEU A 96 -3.65 12.16 -7.67
CA LEU A 96 -3.37 13.60 -7.61
C LEU A 96 -3.08 14.11 -6.18
N GLN A 97 -2.88 13.21 -5.20
CA GLN A 97 -2.48 13.61 -3.85
C GLN A 97 -1.19 14.46 -3.88
N PRO A 98 -1.21 15.69 -3.34
CA PRO A 98 -0.03 16.54 -3.25
C PRO A 98 1.09 15.92 -2.40
N VAL A 99 2.33 16.25 -2.74
CA VAL A 99 3.53 15.72 -2.08
C VAL A 99 3.66 16.17 -0.63
N ASP A 100 3.25 17.39 -0.32
CA ASP A 100 3.20 17.97 1.02
C ASP A 100 2.05 17.41 1.88
N ASN A 101 1.19 16.57 1.31
CA ASN A 101 0.04 15.98 1.97
C ASN A 101 0.00 14.44 1.82
N LEU A 102 1.15 13.78 1.65
CA LEU A 102 1.20 12.31 1.53
C LEU A 102 0.88 11.62 2.86
N ASN A 103 0.23 10.46 2.78
CA ASN A 103 -0.10 9.64 3.93
C ASN A 103 1.09 8.77 4.38
N TYR A 104 1.93 9.31 5.25
CA TYR A 104 3.05 8.57 5.85
C TYR A 104 2.62 7.54 6.90
N LYS A 105 1.36 7.57 7.35
CA LYS A 105 0.84 6.56 8.29
C LYS A 105 0.87 5.16 7.66
N LEU A 106 0.76 5.06 6.34
CA LEU A 106 0.87 3.81 5.57
C LEU A 106 2.22 3.10 5.74
N LEU A 107 3.26 3.83 6.14
CA LEU A 107 4.61 3.29 6.35
C LEU A 107 4.88 2.96 7.83
N GLN A 108 3.96 3.26 8.75
CA GLN A 108 4.18 3.03 10.18
C GLN A 108 4.27 1.53 10.48
N GLY A 109 5.31 1.15 11.24
CA GLY A 109 5.57 -0.24 11.62
C GLY A 109 6.20 -1.09 10.51
N ILE A 110 6.49 -0.50 9.33
CA ILE A 110 7.25 -1.16 8.28
C ILE A 110 8.74 -0.96 8.53
N ASP A 111 9.46 -2.05 8.67
CA ASP A 111 10.89 -2.09 9.00
C ASP A 111 11.78 -2.58 7.84
N GLN A 112 11.17 -3.15 6.80
CA GLN A 112 11.88 -3.66 5.64
C GLN A 112 11.08 -3.51 4.34
N PHE A 113 11.78 -3.44 3.20
CA PHE A 113 11.18 -3.35 1.86
C PHE A 113 11.78 -4.37 0.86
N PRO A 114 10.99 -4.80 -0.14
CA PRO A 114 11.44 -5.72 -1.19
C PRO A 114 12.55 -5.10 -2.04
N GLU A 115 13.72 -5.73 -2.06
CA GLU A 115 14.93 -5.26 -2.75
C GLU A 115 14.70 -5.05 -4.26
N ARG A 116 13.94 -5.95 -4.91
CA ARG A 116 13.66 -5.85 -6.35
C ARG A 116 12.82 -4.61 -6.67
N ALA A 117 11.77 -4.34 -5.87
CA ALA A 117 10.94 -3.17 -6.09
C ALA A 117 11.73 -1.88 -5.84
N VAL A 118 12.54 -1.85 -4.77
CA VAL A 118 13.42 -0.71 -4.47
C VAL A 118 14.42 -0.46 -5.61
N SER A 119 14.99 -1.53 -6.18
CA SER A 119 15.90 -1.44 -7.33
C SER A 119 15.20 -0.84 -8.56
N VAL A 120 13.94 -1.18 -8.82
CA VAL A 120 13.16 -0.55 -9.91
C VAL A 120 12.97 0.95 -9.66
N LEU A 121 12.66 1.36 -8.43
CA LEU A 121 12.52 2.78 -8.09
C LEU A 121 13.85 3.55 -8.26
N GLN A 122 14.98 2.92 -7.92
CA GLN A 122 16.32 3.50 -8.05
C GLN A 122 16.80 3.58 -9.50
N SER A 123 16.39 2.63 -10.35
CA SER A 123 16.85 2.54 -11.74
C SER A 123 16.44 3.69 -12.64
N GLY A 124 15.41 4.46 -12.24
CA GLY A 124 14.78 5.47 -13.10
C GLY A 124 13.84 4.90 -14.18
N CYS A 125 13.74 3.57 -14.31
CA CYS A 125 12.96 2.91 -15.36
C CYS A 125 11.44 2.84 -15.09
N LEU A 126 10.98 3.16 -13.88
CA LEU A 126 9.58 3.01 -13.46
C LEU A 126 8.57 3.60 -14.46
N GLU A 127 8.84 4.81 -14.96
CA GLU A 127 7.98 5.49 -15.93
C GLU A 127 7.82 4.70 -17.23
N SER A 128 8.93 4.23 -17.81
CA SER A 128 8.89 3.42 -19.03
C SER A 128 8.20 2.07 -18.83
N LEU A 129 8.40 1.43 -17.67
CA LEU A 129 7.79 0.15 -17.33
C LEU A 129 6.28 0.30 -17.18
N LEU A 130 5.81 1.35 -16.49
CA LEU A 130 4.39 1.64 -16.32
C LEU A 130 3.73 1.95 -17.67
N LEU A 131 4.34 2.81 -18.50
CA LEU A 131 3.81 3.10 -19.83
C LEU A 131 3.67 1.84 -20.68
N ARG A 132 4.69 0.98 -20.70
CA ARG A 132 4.66 -0.29 -21.45
C ARG A 132 3.57 -1.23 -20.93
N SER A 133 3.40 -1.32 -19.62
CA SER A 133 2.37 -2.17 -19.01
C SER A 133 0.98 -1.64 -19.33
N LEU A 134 0.72 -0.34 -19.14
CA LEU A 134 -0.58 0.27 -19.35
C LEU A 134 -1.00 0.27 -20.82
N TYR A 135 -0.06 0.33 -21.76
CA TYR A 135 -0.32 0.21 -23.19
C TYR A 135 -0.95 -1.13 -23.60
N THR A 136 -0.82 -2.17 -22.78
CA THR A 136 -1.43 -3.48 -23.04
C THR A 136 -2.96 -3.42 -22.93
N ASP A 137 -3.49 -2.50 -22.12
CA ASP A 137 -4.92 -2.20 -22.06
C ASP A 137 -5.23 -1.01 -22.98
N ARG A 138 -5.75 -1.30 -24.17
CA ARG A 138 -6.05 -0.27 -25.18
C ARG A 138 -7.21 0.62 -24.81
N GLU A 139 -8.22 0.07 -24.16
CA GLU A 139 -9.40 0.83 -23.77
C GLU A 139 -9.03 1.86 -22.69
N PHE A 140 -8.27 1.44 -21.69
CA PHE A 140 -7.72 2.35 -20.70
C PHE A 140 -6.76 3.37 -21.32
N TRP A 141 -5.82 2.91 -22.16
CA TRP A 141 -4.82 3.79 -22.76
C TRP A 141 -5.44 4.89 -23.61
N ASP A 142 -6.34 4.55 -24.53
CA ASP A 142 -6.94 5.51 -25.46
C ASP A 142 -7.90 6.47 -24.74
N SER A 143 -8.70 5.97 -23.78
CA SER A 143 -9.60 6.79 -22.98
C SER A 143 -8.88 7.83 -22.10
N HIS A 144 -7.61 7.58 -21.77
CA HIS A 144 -6.78 8.48 -20.95
C HIS A 144 -5.79 9.31 -21.79
N GLY A 145 -6.00 9.42 -23.11
CA GLY A 145 -5.14 10.25 -23.98
C GLY A 145 -3.72 9.69 -24.17
N GLY A 146 -3.59 8.37 -24.05
CA GLY A 146 -2.35 7.62 -24.20
C GLY A 146 -1.23 8.08 -23.28
N ALA A 147 0.02 7.99 -23.77
CA ALA A 147 1.21 8.37 -23.02
C ALA A 147 1.17 9.83 -22.54
N GLY A 148 0.54 10.72 -23.33
CA GLY A 148 0.40 12.14 -23.00
C GLY A 148 -0.46 12.37 -21.77
N GLY A 149 -1.67 11.80 -21.73
CA GLY A 149 -2.58 11.99 -20.61
C GLY A 149 -2.21 11.20 -19.36
N LEU A 150 -1.52 10.07 -19.49
CA LEU A 150 -1.02 9.29 -18.33
C LEU A 150 0.24 9.88 -17.69
N ARG A 151 0.91 10.83 -18.35
CA ARG A 151 2.20 11.36 -17.91
C ARG A 151 2.17 12.01 -16.52
N THR A 152 1.10 12.75 -16.21
CA THR A 152 0.96 13.41 -14.89
C THR A 152 0.84 12.36 -13.78
N LEU A 153 -0.01 11.35 -13.97
CA LEU A 153 -0.18 10.23 -13.06
C LEU A 153 1.16 9.51 -12.81
N ILE A 154 1.84 9.12 -13.88
CA ILE A 154 3.09 8.35 -13.79
C ILE A 154 4.20 9.16 -13.12
N ARG A 155 4.29 10.47 -13.40
CA ARG A 155 5.24 11.36 -12.72
C ARG A 155 4.96 11.48 -11.23
N ALA A 156 3.69 11.55 -10.82
CA ALA A 156 3.33 11.58 -9.41
C ALA A 156 3.78 10.28 -8.70
N VAL A 157 3.53 9.11 -9.31
CA VAL A 157 3.98 7.81 -8.78
C VAL A 157 5.51 7.75 -8.71
N LYS A 158 6.21 8.19 -9.76
CA LYS A 158 7.68 8.27 -9.78
C LYS A 158 8.24 9.17 -8.69
N GLN A 159 7.65 10.35 -8.49
CA GLN A 159 8.06 11.29 -7.45
C GLN A 159 7.87 10.68 -6.05
N ARG A 160 6.74 10.02 -5.80
CA ARG A 160 6.50 9.29 -4.56
C ARG A 160 7.48 8.13 -4.38
N GLY A 161 7.89 7.47 -5.45
CA GLY A 161 8.98 6.49 -5.43
C GLY A 161 10.29 7.08 -4.90
N GLN A 162 10.68 8.27 -5.35
CA GLN A 162 11.87 8.96 -4.84
C GLN A 162 11.73 9.37 -3.36
N ILE A 163 10.54 9.81 -2.96
CA ILE A 163 10.24 10.14 -1.57
C ILE A 163 10.34 8.89 -0.68
N LEU A 164 9.81 7.75 -1.14
CA LEU A 164 9.91 6.47 -0.43
C LEU A 164 11.38 6.03 -0.31
N LEU A 165 12.18 6.16 -1.36
CA LEU A 165 13.62 5.88 -1.30
C LEU A 165 14.34 6.77 -0.27
N GLN A 166 13.97 8.05 -0.19
CA GLN A 166 14.50 8.95 0.84
C GLN A 166 14.09 8.47 2.24
N HIS A 167 12.82 8.12 2.43
CA HIS A 167 12.32 7.59 3.70
C HIS A 167 13.07 6.32 4.15
N ILE A 168 13.28 5.37 3.23
CA ILE A 168 14.05 4.14 3.50
C ILE A 168 15.46 4.48 3.97
N ARG A 169 16.14 5.43 3.32
CA ARG A 169 17.50 5.87 3.71
C ARG A 169 17.51 6.55 5.07
N ASP A 170 16.63 7.52 5.28
CA ASP A 170 16.58 8.32 6.53
C ASP A 170 16.26 7.47 7.75
N LYS A 171 15.46 6.43 7.57
CA LYS A 171 15.05 5.51 8.63
C LYS A 171 15.91 4.25 8.71
N GLN A 172 16.90 4.09 7.83
CA GLN A 172 17.78 2.92 7.74
C GLN A 172 17.00 1.60 7.68
N LEU A 173 15.92 1.58 6.90
CA LEU A 173 15.05 0.40 6.79
C LEU A 173 15.75 -0.70 5.99
N ALA A 174 15.56 -1.94 6.41
CA ALA A 174 16.22 -3.09 5.78
C ALA A 174 15.65 -3.38 4.39
N LEU A 175 16.46 -4.02 3.55
CA LEU A 175 16.00 -4.60 2.29
C LEU A 175 16.05 -6.12 2.39
N TYR A 176 15.07 -6.78 1.80
CA TYR A 176 15.04 -8.25 1.74
C TYR A 176 14.88 -8.72 0.30
N THR A 177 15.51 -9.85 -0.01
CA THR A 177 15.39 -10.47 -1.33
C THR A 177 14.03 -11.17 -1.44
N ASP A 178 13.24 -10.78 -2.44
CA ASP A 178 11.97 -11.44 -2.75
C ASP A 178 12.22 -12.86 -3.28
N LEU A 179 11.56 -13.85 -2.66
CA LEU A 179 11.40 -15.22 -3.19
C LEU A 179 10.46 -15.20 -4.40
#